data_AF-A0A2V8E3B2-F1
#
_entry.id   AF-A0A2V8E3B2-F1
#
_cell.length_a   1.000
_cell.length_b   1.000
_cell.length_c   1.000
_cell.angle_alpha   90.00
_cell.angle_beta   90.00
_cell.angle_gamma   90.00
#
_symmetry.space_group_name_H-M   'P 1'
#
loop_
_entity.id
_entity.type
_entity.pdbx_description
1 polymer ?
#
loop_
_entity_poly.entity_id
_entity_poly.type
_entity_poly.pdbx_seq_one_letter_code
_entity_poly.pdbx_strand_id
1 'polypeptide(L)'
;MEQRFGREEYQRTIEDWRSRYEKVRDAGHDRSLVFPDWNRPTADDRTLVYQKGAYVLHLLRETLGERLFWEGIRDYTRRYAGMSVTTVEFQHAMERSTGKDLSVFFKTWVYLDGSTP
;
A
#
# COMPACT_ATOMS: atom_id res chain seq x y z
N MET A 1 -14.94 -21.44 -15.69
CA MET A 1 -13.76 -22.00 -14.98
C MET A 1 -12.65 -20.95 -14.75
N GLU A 2 -12.67 -19.79 -15.41
CA GLU A 2 -11.60 -18.78 -15.35
C GLU A 2 -11.53 -17.97 -14.05
N GLN A 3 -12.65 -17.78 -13.34
CA GLN A 3 -12.65 -17.00 -12.09
C GLN A 3 -11.84 -17.64 -10.95
N ARG A 4 -11.57 -18.95 -11.00
CA ARG A 4 -10.88 -19.68 -9.92
C ARG A 4 -9.37 -19.65 -10.10
N PHE A 5 -8.87 -19.84 -11.33
CA PHE A 5 -7.45 -19.73 -11.66
C PHE A 5 -6.91 -18.32 -11.41
N GLY A 6 -7.62 -17.27 -11.84
CA GLY A 6 -7.20 -15.90 -11.59
C GLY A 6 -7.16 -15.52 -10.10
N ARG A 7 -8.06 -16.09 -9.28
CA ARG A 7 -8.02 -15.89 -7.82
C ARG A 7 -6.86 -16.62 -7.17
N GLU A 8 -6.58 -17.86 -7.57
CA GLU A 8 -5.47 -18.64 -7.01
C GLU A 8 -4.10 -18.01 -7.38
N GLU A 9 -3.93 -17.53 -8.61
CA GLU A 9 -2.72 -16.81 -9.02
C GLU A 9 -2.58 -15.45 -8.33
N TYR A 10 -3.68 -14.73 -8.15
CA TYR A 10 -3.69 -13.50 -7.36
C TYR A 10 -3.24 -13.75 -5.92
N GLN A 11 -3.79 -14.78 -5.26
CA GLN A 11 -3.41 -15.14 -3.89
C GLN A 11 -1.93 -15.54 -3.78
N ARG A 12 -1.39 -16.29 -4.76
CA ARG A 12 0.05 -16.59 -4.80
C ARG A 12 0.90 -15.33 -4.93
N THR A 13 0.44 -14.35 -5.70
CA THR A 13 1.13 -13.08 -5.89
C THR A 13 1.12 -12.25 -4.60
N ILE A 14 -0.02 -12.19 -3.91
CA ILE A 14 -0.12 -11.55 -2.59
C ILE A 14 0.83 -12.22 -1.59
N GLU A 15 0.88 -13.55 -1.59
CA GLU A 15 1.74 -14.30 -0.67
C GLU A 15 3.25 -14.11 -0.98
N ASP A 16 3.65 -14.02 -2.25
CA ASP A 16 5.04 -13.67 -2.62
C ASP A 16 5.40 -12.26 -2.13
N TRP A 17 4.51 -11.28 -2.32
CA TRP A 17 4.75 -9.92 -1.82
C TRP A 17 4.86 -9.88 -0.30
N ARG A 18 3.94 -10.56 0.41
CA ARG A 18 4.00 -10.70 1.87
C ARG A 18 5.32 -11.32 2.29
N SER A 19 5.66 -12.49 1.75
CA SER A 19 6.86 -13.24 2.17
C SER A 19 8.15 -12.43 1.96
N ARG A 20 8.25 -11.69 0.85
CA ARG A 20 9.40 -10.81 0.60
C ARG A 20 9.46 -9.64 1.57
N TYR A 21 8.32 -9.01 1.85
CA TYR A 21 8.23 -7.96 2.84
C TYR A 21 8.61 -8.46 4.25
N GLU A 22 8.07 -9.61 4.67
CA GLU A 22 8.34 -10.18 5.99
C GLU A 22 9.82 -10.49 6.18
N LYS A 23 10.52 -10.96 5.14
CA LYS A 23 11.99 -11.16 5.21
C LYS A 23 12.75 -9.86 5.50
N VAL A 24 12.37 -8.74 4.86
CA VAL A 24 12.98 -7.42 5.11
C VAL A 24 12.67 -6.96 6.54
N ARG A 25 11.43 -7.18 6.99
CA ARG A 25 10.99 -6.83 8.33
C ARG A 25 11.71 -7.61 9.41
N ASP A 26 11.80 -8.93 9.26
CA ASP A 26 12.41 -9.83 10.24
C ASP A 26 13.93 -9.66 10.29
N ALA A 27 14.55 -9.13 9.22
CA ALA A 27 15.94 -8.67 9.21
C ALA A 27 16.16 -7.32 9.92
N GLY A 28 15.10 -6.67 10.42
CA GLY A 28 15.17 -5.37 11.09
C GLY A 28 15.34 -4.17 10.15
N HIS A 29 15.12 -4.37 8.84
CA HIS A 29 15.26 -3.33 7.83
C HIS A 29 13.91 -2.71 7.40
N ASP A 30 12.83 -2.98 8.15
CA ASP A 30 11.56 -2.34 7.88
C ASP A 30 11.61 -0.83 8.17
N ARG A 31 11.01 -0.07 7.27
CA ARG A 31 10.95 1.40 7.34
C ARG A 31 9.72 1.92 6.60
N SER A 32 9.46 3.21 6.79
CA SER A 32 8.38 3.93 6.11
C SER A 32 8.45 3.75 4.60
N LEU A 33 7.28 3.69 3.95
CA LEU A 33 7.14 3.76 2.49
C LEU A 33 7.33 5.20 1.96
N VAL A 34 7.50 6.18 2.83
CA VAL A 34 7.84 7.56 2.46
C VAL A 34 9.36 7.71 2.43
N PHE A 35 9.92 7.77 1.22
CA PHE A 35 11.35 7.96 1.00
C PHE A 35 11.63 9.42 0.63
N PRO A 36 12.32 10.21 1.48
CA PRO A 36 12.65 11.59 1.15
C PRO A 36 13.69 11.68 0.01
N ASP A 37 14.61 10.71 -0.08
CA ASP A 37 15.65 10.65 -1.10
C ASP A 37 15.76 9.24 -1.70
N TRP A 38 15.69 9.14 -3.03
CA TRP A 38 15.81 7.89 -3.80
C TRP A 38 17.07 7.85 -4.67
N ASN A 39 18.19 8.41 -4.20
CA ASN A 39 19.40 8.52 -5.00
C ASN A 39 20.19 7.21 -5.11
N ARG A 40 20.18 6.37 -4.06
CA ARG A 40 20.92 5.08 -4.01
C ARG A 40 20.17 4.01 -3.22
N PRO A 41 19.01 3.53 -3.70
CA PRO A 41 18.23 2.55 -2.98
C PRO A 41 18.97 1.21 -2.86
N THR A 42 18.85 0.57 -1.70
CA THR A 42 19.29 -0.80 -1.44
C THR A 42 18.34 -1.82 -2.11
N ALA A 43 18.66 -3.12 -2.03
CA ALA A 43 17.72 -4.17 -2.44
C ALA A 43 16.47 -4.18 -1.56
N ASP A 44 16.63 -3.92 -0.27
CA ASP A 44 15.54 -3.87 0.69
C ASP A 44 14.65 -2.64 0.48
N ASP A 45 15.23 -1.48 0.16
CA ASP A 45 14.44 -0.28 -0.18
C ASP A 45 13.55 -0.53 -1.40
N ARG A 46 14.09 -1.18 -2.44
CA ARG A 46 13.29 -1.60 -3.60
C ARG A 46 12.21 -2.59 -3.19
N THR A 47 12.53 -3.53 -2.30
CA THR A 47 11.57 -4.51 -1.80
C THR A 47 10.41 -3.85 -1.05
N LEU A 48 10.70 -2.82 -0.26
CA LEU A 48 9.67 -2.03 0.42
C LEU A 48 8.79 -1.28 -0.59
N VAL A 49 9.38 -0.53 -1.52
CA VAL A 49 8.59 0.25 -2.49
C VAL A 49 7.69 -0.65 -3.35
N TYR A 50 8.20 -1.77 -3.85
CA TYR A 50 7.44 -2.61 -4.78
C TYR A 50 6.59 -3.67 -4.08
N GLN A 51 7.19 -4.51 -3.23
CA GLN A 51 6.48 -5.63 -2.60
C GLN A 51 5.62 -5.17 -1.43
N LYS A 52 6.20 -4.43 -0.46
CA LYS A 52 5.40 -3.89 0.65
C LYS A 52 4.37 -2.90 0.12
N GLY A 53 4.72 -2.01 -0.80
CA GLY A 53 3.77 -1.10 -1.44
C GLY A 53 2.56 -1.80 -2.07
N ALA A 54 2.79 -2.83 -2.88
CA ALA A 54 1.71 -3.61 -3.50
C ALA A 54 0.89 -4.40 -2.46
N TYR A 55 1.56 -4.96 -1.45
CA TYR A 55 0.89 -5.66 -0.35
C TYR A 55 -0.02 -4.71 0.46
N VAL A 56 0.45 -3.51 0.78
CA VAL A 56 -0.34 -2.49 1.50
C VAL A 56 -1.56 -2.05 0.69
N LEU A 57 -1.44 -1.88 -0.63
CA LEU A 57 -2.60 -1.58 -1.48
C LEU A 57 -3.63 -2.72 -1.47
N HIS A 58 -3.17 -3.98 -1.46
CA HIS A 58 -4.06 -5.12 -1.28
C HIS A 58 -4.77 -5.09 0.09
N LEU A 59 -4.04 -4.86 1.19
CA LEU A 59 -4.63 -4.73 2.52
C LEU A 59 -5.64 -3.58 2.61
N LEU A 60 -5.37 -2.46 1.93
CA LEU A 60 -6.29 -1.33 1.86
C LEU A 60 -7.58 -1.72 1.11
N ARG A 61 -7.46 -2.48 0.01
CA ARG A 61 -8.61 -3.01 -0.72
C ARG A 61 -9.44 -3.96 0.14
N GLU A 62 -8.81 -4.84 0.91
CA GLU A 62 -9.52 -5.73 1.86
C GLU A 62 -10.22 -4.92 2.97
N THR A 63 -9.56 -3.87 3.49
CA THR A 63 -10.08 -3.02 4.56
C THR A 63 -11.31 -2.21 4.11
N LEU A 64 -11.28 -1.67 2.91
CA LEU A 64 -12.37 -0.85 2.36
C LEU A 64 -13.45 -1.67 1.64
N GLY A 65 -13.10 -2.88 1.20
CA GLY A 65 -13.87 -3.63 0.22
C GLY A 65 -13.72 -3.08 -1.20
N GLU A 66 -14.12 -3.90 -2.16
CA GLU A 66 -13.84 -3.68 -3.59
C GLU A 66 -14.43 -2.37 -4.12
N ARG A 67 -15.69 -2.07 -3.77
CA ARG A 67 -16.40 -0.89 -4.26
C ARG A 67 -15.74 0.41 -3.81
N LEU A 68 -15.55 0.59 -2.49
CA LEU A 68 -14.99 1.81 -1.91
C LEU A 68 -13.53 2.02 -2.34
N PHE A 69 -12.76 0.92 -2.43
CA PHE A 69 -11.39 0.99 -2.94
C PHE A 69 -11.33 1.57 -4.36
N TRP A 70 -12.11 1.02 -5.30
CA TRP A 70 -12.09 1.49 -6.69
C TRP A 70 -12.71 2.88 -6.85
N GLU A 71 -13.71 3.25 -6.04
CA GLU A 71 -14.22 4.62 -5.96
C GLU A 71 -13.10 5.60 -5.58
N GLY A 72 -12.30 5.28 -4.56
CA GLY A 72 -11.19 6.13 -4.12
C GLY A 72 -10.05 6.21 -5.12
N ILE A 73 -9.63 5.09 -5.72
CA ILE A 73 -8.61 5.10 -6.77
C ILE A 73 -9.04 5.97 -7.95
N ARG A 74 -10.33 5.90 -8.33
CA ARG A 74 -10.86 6.71 -9.43
C ARG A 74 -10.88 8.19 -9.10
N ASP A 75 -11.30 8.57 -7.89
CA ASP A 75 -11.26 9.97 -7.44
C ASP A 75 -9.83 10.51 -7.41
N TYR A 76 -8.93 9.78 -6.75
CA TYR A 76 -7.51 10.10 -6.67
C TYR A 76 -6.90 10.30 -8.07
N THR A 77 -7.08 9.34 -8.97
CA THR A 77 -6.49 9.40 -10.32
C THR A 77 -7.04 10.58 -11.11
N ARG A 78 -8.34 10.89 -11.00
CA ARG A 78 -8.93 12.04 -11.68
C ARG A 78 -8.43 13.37 -11.14
N ARG A 79 -8.26 13.46 -9.82
CA ARG A 79 -7.88 14.69 -9.13
C ARG A 79 -6.41 15.05 -9.31
N TYR A 80 -5.54 14.04 -9.41
CA TYR A 80 -4.10 14.22 -9.41
C TYR A 80 -3.42 13.76 -10.71
N ALA A 81 -4.19 13.56 -11.79
CA ALA A 81 -3.64 13.22 -13.10
C ALA A 81 -2.60 14.28 -13.55
N GLY A 82 -1.37 13.83 -13.81
CA GLY A 82 -0.28 14.70 -14.26
C GLY A 82 0.37 15.54 -13.15
N MET A 83 0.04 15.29 -11.88
CA MET A 83 0.61 16.00 -10.73
C MET A 83 1.58 15.11 -9.96
N SER A 84 2.58 15.74 -9.33
CA SER A 84 3.36 15.10 -8.26
C SER A 84 2.53 15.07 -6.99
N VAL A 85 2.41 13.90 -6.39
CA VAL A 85 1.56 13.67 -5.21
C VAL A 85 2.34 13.00 -4.11
N THR A 86 2.04 13.44 -2.90
CA THR A 86 2.55 12.87 -1.66
C THR A 86 1.66 11.72 -1.17
N THR A 87 2.23 10.85 -0.34
CA THR A 87 1.49 9.77 0.32
C THR A 87 0.33 10.27 1.17
N VAL A 88 0.47 11.46 1.79
CA VAL A 88 -0.58 12.12 2.57
C VAL A 88 -1.75 12.55 1.68
N GLU A 89 -1.48 13.04 0.47
CA GLU A 89 -2.52 13.39 -0.49
C GLU A 89 -3.29 12.17 -0.99
N PHE A 90 -2.60 11.04 -1.18
CA PHE A 90 -3.24 9.76 -1.48
C PHE A 90 -4.15 9.31 -0.34
N GLN A 91 -3.67 9.35 0.92
CA GLN A 91 -4.49 9.04 2.10
C GLN A 91 -5.76 9.90 2.12
N HIS A 92 -5.61 11.22 2.06
CA HIS A 92 -6.77 12.12 2.11
C HIS A 92 -7.73 11.92 0.93
N ALA A 93 -7.24 11.54 -0.26
CA ALA A 93 -8.12 11.23 -1.39
C ALA A 93 -8.99 10.01 -1.10
N MET A 94 -8.39 8.93 -0.59
CA MET A 94 -9.11 7.71 -0.22
C MET A 94 -10.10 7.96 0.93
N GLU A 95 -9.72 8.73 1.94
CA GLU A 95 -10.61 9.06 3.07
C GLU A 95 -11.80 9.92 2.60
N ARG A 96 -11.57 10.94 1.78
CA ARG A 96 -12.64 11.80 1.24
C ARG A 96 -13.62 11.02 0.38
N SER A 97 -13.13 10.14 -0.49
CA SER A 97 -13.99 9.38 -1.40
C SER A 97 -14.82 8.32 -0.68
N THR A 98 -14.26 7.72 0.39
CA THR A 98 -14.90 6.59 1.08
C THR A 98 -15.63 6.99 2.36
N GLY A 99 -15.36 8.18 2.89
CA GLY A 99 -15.85 8.64 4.20
C GLY A 99 -15.28 7.84 5.38
N LYS A 100 -14.20 7.09 5.17
CA LYS A 100 -13.54 6.28 6.20
C LYS A 100 -12.30 7.00 6.73
N ASP A 101 -12.08 6.91 8.03
CA ASP A 101 -10.81 7.28 8.64
C ASP A 101 -9.79 6.15 8.38
N LEU A 102 -8.69 6.48 7.70
CA LEU A 102 -7.60 5.57 7.36
C LEU A 102 -6.31 5.90 8.12
N SER A 103 -6.37 6.80 9.09
CA SER A 103 -5.21 7.24 9.88
C SER A 103 -4.47 6.07 10.52
N VAL A 104 -5.18 5.17 11.23
CA VAL A 104 -4.60 3.99 11.87
C VAL A 104 -3.99 3.04 10.83
N PHE A 105 -4.64 2.87 9.68
CA PHE A 105 -4.15 2.02 8.60
C PHE A 105 -2.81 2.55 8.06
N PHE A 106 -2.76 3.82 7.66
CA PHE A 106 -1.55 4.43 7.11
C PHE A 106 -0.44 4.52 8.15
N LYS A 107 -0.78 4.81 9.42
CA LYS A 107 0.18 4.81 10.51
C LYS A 107 0.86 3.45 10.67
N THR A 108 0.07 2.39 10.64
CA THR A 108 0.55 1.01 10.83
C THR A 108 1.36 0.52 9.63
N TRP A 109 0.89 0.77 8.41
CA TRP A 109 1.42 0.09 7.21
C TRP A 109 2.32 0.95 6.32
N VAL A 110 2.18 2.27 6.40
CA VAL A 110 2.84 3.21 5.47
C VAL A 110 3.89 4.03 6.21
N TYR A 111 3.51 4.70 7.29
CA TYR A 111 4.42 5.57 8.04
C TYR A 111 5.32 4.77 8.99
N LEU A 112 4.83 3.65 9.52
CA LEU A 112 5.45 2.89 10.61
C LEU A 112 5.70 3.74 11.86
N ASP A 113 4.88 4.77 12.07
CA ASP A 113 4.96 5.58 13.28
C ASP A 113 4.35 4.75 14.40
N GLY A 114 5.20 4.13 15.21
CA GLY A 114 4.84 3.18 16.26
C GLY A 114 4.02 3.77 17.41
N SER A 115 2.85 4.34 17.15
CA SER A 115 1.82 4.37 18.18
C SER A 115 1.10 3.03 18.17
N THR A 116 1.47 2.22 19.15
CA THR A 116 0.50 1.41 19.87
C THR A 116 -0.78 2.23 20.13
N PRO A 117 -1.98 1.65 20.00
CA PRO A 117 -3.22 2.32 20.40
C PRO A 117 -3.18 2.80 21.85
#